data_AF-A0AAF3F7Z3-F1
#
_entry.id   AF-A0AAF3F7Z3-F1
#
_cell.length_a   1.000
_cell.length_b   1.000
_cell.length_c   1.000
_cell.angle_alpha   90.00
_cell.angle_beta   90.00
_cell.angle_gamma   90.00
#
_symmetry.space_group_name_H-M   'P 1'
#
loop_
_entity.id
_entity.type
_entity.pdbx_description
1 polymer ?
#
loop_
_entity_poly.entity_id
_entity_poly.type
_entity_poly.pdbx_seq_one_letter_code
_entity_poly.pdbx_strand_id
1 'polypeptide(L)'
;MLLFICFLFFSTTLSETPGNPRARCFLPGDSGDCGANITHFYYNKERQLCLKLFYTGCGGNANNFDELHDCITLCHGAEMTLGSEPPTTFPSTIDASTNPPMELSTNSSVQTTSSSPQTTVKSKK
;
A
#
# COMPACT_ATOMS: atom_id res chain seq x y z
N MET A 1 26.32 -42.31 22.83
CA MET A 1 26.20 -41.65 21.51
C MET A 1 24.73 -41.33 21.19
N LEU A 2 24.01 -40.68 22.12
CA LEU A 2 22.59 -40.29 21.96
C LEU A 2 22.26 -38.98 22.70
N LEU A 3 23.28 -38.28 23.22
CA LEU A 3 23.14 -36.98 23.91
C LEU A 3 23.74 -35.81 23.12
N PHE A 4 24.35 -36.06 21.96
CA PHE A 4 24.91 -35.03 21.08
C PHE A 4 23.97 -34.61 19.94
N ILE A 5 22.89 -35.37 19.70
CA ILE A 5 21.98 -35.12 18.58
C ILE A 5 20.99 -33.98 18.92
N CYS A 6 20.61 -33.79 20.19
CA CYS A 6 19.71 -32.70 20.58
C CYS A 6 20.36 -31.30 20.55
N PHE A 7 21.69 -31.17 20.72
CA PHE A 7 22.37 -29.87 20.66
C PHE A 7 22.49 -29.30 19.24
N LEU A 8 22.47 -30.17 18.21
CA LEU A 8 22.47 -29.72 16.82
C LEU A 8 21.06 -29.39 16.29
N PHE A 9 20.00 -29.84 16.97
CA PHE A 9 18.62 -29.40 16.66
C PHE A 9 18.22 -28.11 17.39
N PHE A 10 18.90 -27.73 18.47
CA PHE A 10 18.63 -26.47 19.19
C PHE A 10 19.45 -25.26 18.69
N SER A 11 20.41 -25.46 17.76
CA SER A 11 21.31 -24.40 17.31
C SER A 11 20.79 -23.58 16.13
N THR A 12 19.61 -23.87 15.59
CA THR A 12 18.96 -23.04 14.56
C THR A 12 17.90 -22.15 15.17
N THR A 13 18.22 -21.41 16.24
CA THR A 13 17.44 -20.21 16.56
C THR A 13 17.82 -19.16 15.54
N LEU A 14 17.03 -19.03 14.46
CA LEU A 14 17.09 -17.85 13.62
C LEU A 14 16.94 -16.63 14.51
N SER A 15 17.91 -15.73 14.36
CA SER A 15 18.10 -14.48 15.08
C SER A 15 16.81 -13.64 15.18
N GLU A 16 16.03 -13.84 16.24
CA GLU A 16 15.07 -12.86 16.73
C GLU A 16 15.72 -12.08 17.89
N THR A 17 16.79 -11.32 17.59
CA THR A 17 17.04 -10.14 18.42
C THR A 17 15.80 -9.25 18.27
N PRO A 18 15.13 -8.79 19.35
CA PRO A 18 14.00 -7.88 19.24
C PRO A 18 14.50 -6.53 18.67
N GLY A 19 14.56 -6.45 17.34
CA GLY A 19 14.89 -5.22 16.64
C GLY A 19 13.78 -4.22 16.86
N ASN A 20 14.12 -2.92 16.84
CA ASN A 20 13.13 -1.87 16.90
C ASN A 20 12.10 -2.09 15.75
N PRO A 21 10.83 -2.41 16.04
CA PRO A 21 9.85 -2.72 15.01
C PRO A 21 9.54 -1.49 14.13
N ARG A 22 9.86 -0.28 14.61
CA ARG A 22 9.74 0.97 13.84
C ARG A 22 10.85 1.16 12.81
N ALA A 23 11.93 0.37 12.84
CA ALA A 23 12.98 0.47 11.84
C ALA A 23 12.44 0.31 10.42
N ARG A 24 11.41 -0.53 10.23
CA ARG A 24 10.77 -0.74 8.93
C ARG A 24 10.07 0.50 8.39
N CYS A 25 9.61 1.42 9.24
CA CYS A 25 8.97 2.66 8.82
C CYS A 25 9.88 3.59 8.00
N PHE A 26 11.20 3.39 8.05
CA PHE A 26 12.17 4.22 7.33
C PHE A 26 12.62 3.65 5.98
N LEU A 27 12.14 2.44 5.63
CA LEU A 27 12.35 1.83 4.32
C LEU A 27 11.45 2.51 3.26
N PRO A 28 11.81 2.48 1.97
CA PRO A 28 10.93 2.97 0.91
C PRO A 28 9.67 2.09 0.79
N GLY A 29 8.58 2.65 0.25
CA GLY A 29 7.46 1.83 -0.21
C GLY A 29 7.90 1.00 -1.41
N ASP A 30 7.63 -0.30 -1.39
CA ASP A 30 8.09 -1.24 -2.42
C ASP A 30 6.96 -2.21 -2.79
N SER A 31 6.53 -2.13 -4.05
CA SER A 31 5.45 -2.94 -4.60
C SER A 31 5.83 -4.41 -4.79
N GLY A 32 7.12 -4.74 -4.82
CA GLY A 32 7.60 -6.04 -5.28
C GLY A 32 7.42 -6.23 -6.79
N ASP A 33 7.65 -7.44 -7.27
CA ASP A 33 7.83 -7.78 -8.69
C ASP A 33 6.93 -8.94 -9.18
N CYS A 34 5.86 -9.23 -8.44
CA CYS A 34 4.80 -10.15 -8.86
C CYS A 34 3.74 -9.45 -9.76
N GLY A 35 2.52 -9.99 -9.85
CA GLY A 35 1.47 -9.49 -10.75
C GLY A 35 0.09 -9.26 -10.13
N ALA A 36 -0.08 -9.39 -8.82
CA ALA A 36 -1.34 -9.05 -8.17
C ALA A 36 -1.49 -7.53 -7.99
N ASN A 37 -2.71 -7.08 -7.65
CA ASN A 37 -2.97 -5.68 -7.28
C ASN A 37 -3.67 -5.66 -5.93
N ILE A 38 -2.89 -5.71 -4.86
CA ILE A 38 -3.39 -5.78 -3.49
C ILE A 38 -3.16 -4.42 -2.82
N THR A 39 -4.22 -3.86 -2.24
CA THR A 39 -4.10 -2.57 -1.54
C THR A 39 -3.54 -2.79 -0.16
N HIS A 40 -2.33 -2.30 0.05
CA HIS A 40 -1.65 -2.23 1.34
C HIS A 40 -1.30 -0.77 1.64
N PHE A 41 -0.59 -0.53 2.73
CA PHE A 41 -0.14 0.79 3.15
C PHE A 41 1.35 0.78 3.47
N TYR A 42 2.03 1.90 3.21
CA TYR A 42 3.42 2.12 3.62
C TYR A 42 3.55 3.50 4.26
N TYR A 43 4.49 3.66 5.17
CA TYR A 43 4.79 4.95 5.76
C TYR A 43 5.72 5.75 4.86
N ASN A 44 5.28 6.94 4.44
CA ASN A 44 6.11 7.91 3.75
C ASN A 44 6.67 8.91 4.77
N LYS A 45 7.96 8.79 5.09
CA LYS A 45 8.65 9.63 6.08
C LYS A 45 8.76 11.11 5.69
N GLU A 46 8.78 11.43 4.40
CA GLU A 46 8.87 12.81 3.92
C GLU A 46 7.55 13.55 4.13
N ARG A 47 6.44 12.83 3.91
CA ARG A 47 5.09 13.35 4.11
C ARG A 47 4.55 13.10 5.52
N GLN A 48 5.27 12.31 6.31
CA GLN A 48 4.87 11.84 7.64
C GLN A 48 3.49 11.16 7.66
N LEU A 49 3.12 10.47 6.58
CA LEU A 49 1.80 9.89 6.37
C LEU A 49 1.89 8.45 5.87
N CYS A 50 0.93 7.63 6.28
CA CYS A 50 0.70 6.32 5.68
C CYS A 50 -0.07 6.49 4.37
N LEU A 51 0.51 5.99 3.27
CA LEU A 51 -0.03 6.08 1.92
C LEU A 51 -0.35 4.69 1.38
N LYS A 52 -1.26 4.61 0.41
CA LYS A 52 -1.57 3.35 -0.28
C LYS A 52 -0.35 2.84 -1.05
N LEU A 53 -0.14 1.53 -0.98
CA LEU A 53 0.81 0.76 -1.73
C LEU A 53 0.05 -0.23 -2.62
N PHE A 54 0.35 -0.25 -3.92
CA PHE A 54 -0.10 -1.32 -4.81
C PHE A 54 0.88 -2.48 -4.70
N TYR A 55 0.64 -3.38 -3.75
CA TYR A 55 1.51 -4.53 -3.51
C TYR A 55 1.20 -5.65 -4.51
N THR A 56 2.25 -6.21 -5.09
CA THR A 56 2.13 -7.21 -6.18
C THR A 56 1.93 -8.64 -5.68
N GLY A 57 1.95 -8.86 -4.36
CA GLY A 57 1.72 -10.16 -3.73
C GLY A 57 2.99 -10.94 -3.36
N CYS A 58 4.17 -10.51 -3.80
CA CYS A 58 5.45 -11.05 -3.36
C CYS A 58 6.55 -9.98 -3.38
N GLY A 59 7.72 -10.30 -2.80
CA GLY A 59 8.85 -9.39 -2.75
C GLY A 59 8.59 -8.21 -1.83
N GLY A 60 9.07 -7.02 -2.22
CA GLY A 60 8.90 -5.81 -1.43
C GLY A 60 9.75 -5.79 -0.17
N ASN A 61 9.31 -4.99 0.82
CA ASN A 61 9.96 -4.92 2.13
C ASN A 61 8.93 -4.74 3.27
N ALA A 62 9.43 -4.65 4.51
CA ALA A 62 8.59 -4.65 5.71
C ALA A 62 7.83 -3.32 5.98
N ASN A 63 8.07 -2.25 5.21
CA ASN A 63 7.22 -1.05 5.20
C ASN A 63 5.96 -1.30 4.35
N ASN A 64 5.21 -2.31 4.76
CA ASN A 64 4.05 -2.82 4.06
C ASN A 64 3.07 -3.35 5.12
N PHE A 65 1.88 -2.76 5.16
CA PHE A 65 0.86 -3.01 6.17
C PHE A 65 -0.47 -3.29 5.47
N ASP A 66 -1.18 -4.33 5.91
CA ASP A 66 -2.48 -4.71 5.34
C ASP A 66 -3.54 -3.64 5.66
N GLU A 67 -3.46 -3.05 6.86
CA GLU A 67 -4.38 -2.03 7.34
C GLU A 67 -3.69 -0.67 7.55
N LEU A 68 -4.42 0.40 7.25
CA LEU A 68 -3.97 1.77 7.48
C LEU A 68 -3.71 2.02 8.98
N HIS A 69 -4.54 1.44 9.85
CA HIS A 69 -4.42 1.60 11.30
C HIS A 69 -3.07 1.08 11.80
N ASP A 70 -2.63 -0.09 11.34
CA ASP A 70 -1.35 -0.68 11.76
C ASP A 70 -0.15 0.16 11.32
N CYS A 71 -0.21 0.70 10.10
CA CYS A 71 0.82 1.62 9.60
C CYS A 71 0.90 2.86 10.50
N ILE A 72 -0.23 3.49 10.81
CA ILE A 72 -0.28 4.70 11.64
C ILE A 72 0.21 4.39 13.06
N THR A 73 -0.34 3.36 13.69
CA THR A 73 0.01 3.00 15.07
C THR A 73 1.50 2.71 15.22
N LEU A 74 2.11 2.02 14.25
CA LEU A 74 3.52 1.69 14.33
C LEU A 74 4.44 2.86 13.95
N CYS A 75 4.16 3.54 12.84
CA CYS A 75 5.07 4.48 12.20
C CYS A 75 4.77 5.94 12.49
N HIS A 76 3.52 6.26 12.82
CA HIS A 76 3.07 7.60 13.21
C HIS A 76 2.95 7.73 14.75
N GLY A 77 3.10 6.63 15.50
CA GLY A 77 2.82 6.57 16.94
C GLY A 77 3.69 7.47 17.83
N ALA A 78 3.11 8.64 18.13
CA ALA A 78 3.26 9.58 19.25
C ALA A 78 4.69 9.88 19.74
N GLU A 79 5.12 11.13 19.51
CA GLU A 79 5.84 11.95 20.50
C GLU A 79 6.83 11.17 21.39
N MET A 80 7.96 10.78 20.83
CA MET A 80 9.17 10.49 21.60
C MET A 80 10.28 11.25 20.87
N THR A 81 10.55 12.53 21.17
CA THR A 81 10.93 13.04 22.48
C THR A 81 10.72 14.57 22.63
N LEU A 82 10.09 14.98 23.74
CA LEU A 82 10.24 16.26 24.46
C LEU A 82 10.09 17.55 23.62
N GLY A 83 8.86 17.95 23.30
CA GLY A 83 8.54 19.38 23.15
C GLY A 83 7.75 19.85 21.94
N SER A 84 7.11 18.98 21.15
CA SER A 84 6.08 19.42 20.21
C SER A 84 4.71 18.94 20.69
N GLU A 85 3.72 19.82 20.71
CA GLU A 85 2.35 19.39 20.98
C GLU A 85 1.88 18.38 19.92
N PRO A 86 1.10 17.34 20.29
CA PRO A 86 0.48 16.45 19.31
C PRO A 86 -0.37 17.25 18.32
N PRO A 87 -0.41 16.89 17.02
CA PRO A 87 -1.43 17.41 16.12
C PRO A 87 -2.78 16.84 16.57
N THR A 88 -3.45 17.55 17.49
CA THR A 88 -4.78 17.21 18.03
C THR A 88 -5.91 17.44 17.05
N THR A 89 -5.63 17.77 15.79
CA THR A 89 -6.66 17.97 14.78
C THR A 89 -6.67 16.81 13.79
N PHE A 90 -7.20 15.66 14.23
CA PHE A 90 -8.07 14.92 13.32
C PHE A 90 -9.29 15.83 13.09
N PRO A 91 -9.60 16.28 11.87
CA PRO A 91 -10.86 16.98 11.63
C PRO A 91 -12.01 15.98 11.78
N SER A 92 -12.45 15.78 13.02
CA SER A 92 -13.75 15.19 13.36
C SER A 92 -14.82 16.27 13.23
N THR A 93 -15.02 16.78 12.01
CA THR A 93 -16.26 17.48 11.63
C THR A 93 -16.75 16.85 10.34
N ILE A 94 -17.48 15.74 10.50
CA ILE A 94 -18.58 15.40 9.59
C ILE A 94 -19.62 16.51 9.72
N ASP A 95 -19.41 17.64 9.05
CA ASP A 95 -20.47 18.56 8.70
C ASP A 95 -21.09 18.06 7.40
N ALA A 96 -22.24 17.41 7.55
CA ALA A 96 -23.16 17.19 6.45
C ALA A 96 -23.63 18.56 5.92
N SER A 97 -23.74 18.68 4.59
CA SER A 97 -24.13 19.89 3.83
C SER A 97 -22.93 20.79 3.50
N THR A 98 -22.29 20.65 2.34
CA THR A 98 -22.85 21.23 1.11
C THR A 98 -22.30 20.60 -0.17
N ASN A 99 -23.20 19.98 -0.94
CA ASN A 99 -23.20 19.79 -2.42
C ASN A 99 -22.27 18.69 -3.02
N PRO A 100 -22.54 18.22 -4.26
CA PRO A 100 -23.40 17.08 -4.61
C PRO A 100 -22.60 15.85 -5.10
N PRO A 101 -23.22 14.66 -5.23
CA PRO A 101 -22.53 13.44 -5.66
C PRO A 101 -21.93 13.58 -7.06
N MET A 102 -20.67 13.17 -7.19
CA MET A 102 -20.00 12.97 -8.48
C MET A 102 -20.75 11.87 -9.23
N GLU A 103 -21.48 12.25 -10.28
CA GLU A 103 -22.22 11.33 -11.13
C GLU A 103 -21.30 10.28 -11.76
N LEU A 104 -21.79 9.04 -11.72
CA LEU A 104 -21.32 7.91 -12.51
C LEU A 104 -21.64 8.19 -14.00
N SER A 105 -20.67 8.71 -14.75
CA SER A 105 -20.80 8.78 -16.22
C SER A 105 -20.48 7.41 -16.82
N THR A 106 -21.51 6.56 -16.86
CA THR A 106 -21.59 5.42 -17.78
C THR A 106 -21.72 5.95 -19.20
N ASN A 107 -20.62 6.01 -19.95
CA ASN A 107 -20.69 6.15 -21.41
C ASN A 107 -20.65 4.77 -22.04
N SER A 108 -21.81 4.10 -22.01
CA SER A 108 -22.14 2.99 -22.89
C SER A 108 -23.22 3.49 -23.84
N SER A 109 -22.80 4.09 -24.96
CA SER A 109 -23.67 4.35 -26.11
C SER A 109 -23.24 3.46 -27.25
N VAL A 110 -23.88 2.29 -27.28
CA VAL A 110 -24.16 1.57 -28.51
C VAL A 110 -25.02 2.49 -29.38
N GLN A 111 -24.47 3.01 -30.47
CA GLN A 111 -25.28 3.53 -31.56
C GLN A 111 -24.92 2.82 -32.85
N THR A 112 -25.64 1.73 -33.04
CA THR A 112 -25.91 1.10 -34.33
C THR A 112 -26.57 2.13 -35.25
N THR A 113 -25.84 2.62 -36.25
CA THR A 113 -26.47 3.15 -37.47
C THR A 113 -25.79 2.52 -38.66
N SER A 114 -26.54 1.63 -39.29
CA SER A 114 -26.30 1.02 -40.59
C SER A 114 -26.21 2.09 -41.68
N SER A 115 -25.06 2.17 -42.35
CA SER A 115 -24.99 2.49 -43.78
C SER A 115 -23.63 2.07 -44.34
N SER A 116 -23.62 0.92 -45.01
CA SER A 116 -22.65 0.65 -46.09
C SER A 116 -22.81 1.74 -47.16
N PRO A 117 -21.75 2.16 -47.87
CA PRO A 117 -21.29 1.36 -49.01
C PRO A 117 -19.77 1.13 -49.06
N GLN A 118 -19.42 -0.04 -49.61
CA GLN A 118 -18.10 -0.47 -50.08
C GLN A 118 -17.44 0.47 -51.10
N THR A 119 -16.16 0.17 -51.39
CA THR A 119 -15.27 0.51 -52.53
C THR A 119 -14.24 1.62 -52.22
N THR A 120 -12.93 1.55 -52.50
CA THR A 120 -12.08 0.66 -53.32
C THR A 120 -10.59 1.08 -53.14
N VAL A 121 -9.66 0.11 -53.10
CA VAL A 121 -8.39 0.04 -53.88
C VAL A 121 -7.16 0.96 -53.58
N LYS A 122 -5.98 0.27 -53.55
CA LYS A 122 -4.56 0.68 -53.81
C LYS A 122 -3.79 1.43 -52.71
N SER A 123 -2.69 0.90 -52.15
CA SER A 123 -1.37 0.50 -52.72
C SER A 123 -0.48 1.66 -53.17
N LYS A 124 0.56 1.96 -52.37
CA LYS A 124 1.90 2.53 -52.68
C LYS A 124 2.53 2.92 -51.34
N LYS A 125 3.78 2.64 -51.00
CA LYS A 125 4.98 2.21 -51.72
C LYS A 125 5.90 1.53 -50.71
#